data_AF-E4PSF9-F1
#
_entry.id   AF-E4PSF9-F1
#
_cell.length_a   1.000
_cell.length_b   1.000
_cell.length_c   1.000
_cell.angle_alpha   90.00
_cell.angle_beta   90.00
_cell.angle_gamma   90.00
#
_symmetry.space_group_name_H-M   'P 1'
#
loop_
_entity.id
_entity.type
_entity.pdbx_description
1 polymer ?
#
loop_
_entity_poly.entity_id
_entity_poly.type
_entity_poly.pdbx_seq_one_letter_code
_entity_poly.pdbx_strand_id
1 'polypeptide(L)' 'MFWDAENFNGSVFKLNVKKVEDMQIMFSGAFNFNQDLNEWDTSKVENMAVSNV' A
#
# COMPACT_ATOMS: atom_id res chain seq x y z
N MET A 1 5.08 -4.19 0.90
CA MET A 1 5.16 -4.95 -0.37
C MET A 1 6.05 -4.22 -1.37
N PHE A 2 5.99 -2.90 -1.42
CA PHE A 2 6.82 -2.02 -2.25
C PHE A 2 7.73 -1.13 -1.39
N TRP A 3 8.27 -1.72 -0.31
CA TRP A 3 9.15 -0.98 0.59
C TRP A 3 10.42 -0.58 -0.15
N ASP A 4 10.76 0.72 -0.09
CA ASP A 4 11.93 1.31 -0.75
C ASP A 4 11.92 1.20 -2.28
N ALA A 5 10.74 0.98 -2.88
CA ALA A 5 10.57 0.93 -4.31
C ALA A 5 10.36 2.35 -4.87
N GLU A 6 11.37 3.22 -4.73
CA GLU A 6 11.31 4.67 -5.03
C GLU A 6 10.63 4.98 -6.37
N ASN A 7 10.96 4.21 -7.41
CA ASN A 7 10.47 4.40 -8.78
C ASN A 7 9.23 3.58 -9.14
N PHE A 8 8.63 2.87 -8.18
CA PHE A 8 7.46 2.05 -8.46
C PHE A 8 6.21 2.91 -8.65
N ASN A 9 5.63 2.83 -9.85
CA ASN A 9 4.33 3.41 -10.17
C ASN A 9 3.45 2.41 -10.96
N GLY A 10 3.65 1.12 -10.72
CA GLY A 10 2.92 0.07 -11.42
C GLY A 10 1.49 -0.07 -10.90
N SER A 11 0.61 -0.63 -11.74
CA SER A 11 -0.75 -0.95 -11.36
C SER A 11 -0.80 -1.99 -10.24
N VAL A 12 -1.57 -1.72 -9.18
CA VAL A 12 -1.75 -2.60 -8.02
C VAL A 12 -3.19 -3.09 -7.82
N PHE A 13 -4.08 -2.84 -8.78
CA PHE A 13 -5.52 -3.20 -8.71
C PHE A 13 -5.75 -4.71 -8.58
N LYS A 14 -4.77 -5.54 -8.97
CA LYS A 14 -4.86 -7.01 -8.90
C LYS A 14 -4.48 -7.60 -7.54
N LEU A 15 -4.01 -6.79 -6.59
CA LEU A 15 -3.61 -7.28 -5.28
C LEU A 15 -4.85 -7.58 -4.42
N ASN A 16 -4.99 -8.84 -3.99
CA ASN A 16 -6.02 -9.21 -3.04
C ASN A 16 -5.56 -8.93 -1.61
N VAL A 17 -6.11 -7.87 -1.02
CA VAL A 17 -5.75 -7.41 0.32
C VAL A 17 -6.84 -7.68 1.38
N LYS A 18 -7.89 -8.45 1.04
CA LYS A 18 -9.08 -8.72 1.89
C LYS A 18 -8.77 -9.39 3.24
N LYS A 19 -7.55 -9.90 3.43
CA LYS A 19 -7.09 -10.55 4.66
C LYS A 19 -5.91 -9.82 5.32
N VAL A 20 -5.52 -8.66 4.78
CA VAL A 20 -4.42 -7.87 5.31
C VAL A 20 -4.97 -7.00 6.43
N GLU A 21 -4.38 -7.13 7.62
CA GLU A 21 -4.73 -6.35 8.81
C GLU A 21 -3.79 -5.15 9.01
N ASP A 22 -2.58 -5.22 8.47
CA ASP A 22 -1.57 -4.16 8.58
C ASP A 22 -0.98 -3.80 7.21
N MET A 23 -1.12 -2.53 6.83
CA MET A 23 -0.57 -1.93 5.61
C MET A 23 0.47 -0.82 5.87
N GLN A 24 0.88 -0.60 7.12
CA GLN A 24 1.76 0.52 7.53
C GLN A 24 3.02 0.66 6.65
N ILE A 25 3.63 -0.45 6.24
CA ILE A 25 4.87 -0.45 5.45
C ILE A 25 4.66 -0.81 3.98
N MET A 26 3.41 -0.90 3.51
CA MET A 26 3.13 -1.48 2.21
C MET A 26 3.73 -0.67 1.06
N PHE A 27 3.73 0.66 1.21
CA PHE A 27 4.23 1.67 0.26
C PHE A 27 5.30 2.60 0.85
N SER A 28 5.85 2.27 2.01
CA SER A 28 6.94 3.08 2.60
C SER A 28 8.11 3.17 1.62
N GLY A 29 8.60 4.37 1.31
CA GLY A 29 9.68 4.58 0.33
C GLY A 29 9.28 4.44 -1.15
N ALA A 30 8.01 4.20 -1.48
CA ALA A 30 7.52 4.23 -2.86
C ALA A 30 7.15 5.67 -3.30
N PHE A 31 8.13 6.57 -3.34
CA PHE A 31 7.89 8.02 -3.52
C PHE A 31 7.19 8.40 -4.82
N ASN A 32 7.41 7.64 -5.90
CA ASN A 32 6.78 7.90 -7.20
C ASN A 32 5.44 7.18 -7.41
N PHE A 33 4.93 6.47 -6.39
CA PHE A 33 3.64 5.80 -6.48
C PHE A 33 2.50 6.82 -6.44
N ASN A 34 1.68 6.86 -7.50
CA ASN A 34 0.57 7.81 -7.64
C ASN A 34 -0.73 7.20 -8.16
N GLN A 35 -0.88 5.87 -8.04
CA GLN A 35 -2.07 5.17 -8.49
C GLN A 35 -3.19 5.26 -7.45
N ASP A 36 -4.44 5.25 -7.93
CA ASP A 36 -5.61 5.18 -7.07
C ASP A 36 -5.70 3.80 -6.37
N LEU A 37 -6.20 3.79 -5.13
CA LEU A 37 -6.41 2.60 -4.31
C LEU A 37 -7.90 2.35 -4.00
N ASN A 38 -8.81 3.11 -4.59
CA ASN A 38 -10.25 3.04 -4.33
C ASN A 38 -10.89 1.65 -4.57
N GLU A 39 -10.28 0.79 -5.38
CA GLU A 39 -10.75 -0.58 -5.63
C GLU A 39 -10.35 -1.59 -4.54
N TRP A 40 -9.50 -1.20 -3.59
CA TRP A 40 -9.03 -2.09 -2.54
C TRP A 40 -10.09 -2.27 -1.45
N ASP A 41 -10.40 -3.53 -1.17
CA ASP A 41 -11.20 -3.90 0.00
C ASP A 41 -10.30 -3.89 1.25
N THR A 42 -10.25 -2.73 1.91
CA THR A 42 -9.48 -2.46 3.14
C THR A 42 -10.31 -2.69 4.42
N SER A 43 -11.44 -3.40 4.33
CA SER A 43 -12.36 -3.60 5.46
C SER A 43 -11.74 -4.31 6.67
N LYS A 44 -10.63 -5.03 6.48
CA LYS A 44 -9.88 -5.70 7.54
C LYS A 44 -8.63 -4.96 8.01
N VAL A 45 -8.28 -3.84 7.37
CA VAL A 45 -7.04 -3.13 7.69
C VAL A 45 -7.25 -2.32 8.96
N GLU A 46 -6.45 -2.61 9.98
CA GLU A 46 -6.41 -1.89 11.25
C GLU A 46 -5.40 -0.74 11.21
N ASN A 47 -4.30 -0.88 10.47
CA ASN A 47 -3.24 0.13 10.35
C ASN A 47 -2.92 0.47 8.89
N MET A 48 -3.26 1.70 8.47
CA MET A 48 -2.86 2.28 7.16
C MET A 48 -1.83 3.40 7.26
N ALA A 49 -1.57 3.92 8.46
CA ALA A 49 -0.64 5.05 8.64
C ALA A 49 0.81 4.57 8.52
N VAL A 50 1.60 5.24 7.67
CA VAL A 50 3.05 5.05 7.66
C VAL A 50 3.62 5.74 8.90
N SER A 51 4.25 4.98 9.81
CA SER A 51 4.95 5.58 10.93
C SER A 51 6.27 6.17 10.43
N ASN A 52 6.32 7.51 10.32
CA ASN A 52 7.56 8.23 10.12
C ASN A 52 8.23 8.36 11.49
N VAL A 53 9.26 7.55 11.73
CA VAL A 53 10.26 7.74 12.79
C VAL A 53 11.55 8.19 12.15
#